data_AF-A0A430L4K8-F1
#
_entry.id   AF-A0A430L4K8-F1
#
_cell.length_a   1.000
_cell.length_b   1.000
_cell.length_c   1.000
_cell.angle_alpha   90.00
_cell.angle_beta   90.00
_cell.angle_gamma   90.00
#
_symmetry.space_group_name_H-M   'P 1'
#
loop_
_entity.id
_entity.type
_entity.pdbx_description
1 polymer ?
#
loop_
_entity_poly.entity_id
_entity_poly.type
_entity_poly.pdbx_seq_one_letter_code
_entity_poly.pdbx_strand_id
1 'polypeptide(L)'
;MATQHSAADLQSSLTQMLLPKGRILLVSASLISLLALATVRFLTTRIPRRPHVVVEVEGVYVYPIKGLRGCALDSGLVSGVGIQFDRRFCLQRVHRNPDTNEIDRLETVMLMYNFYLVLFHTILESPSNDASDMHIVVTYTGDEQTAPEKLSWVGSEHQLLFPAQVNCEDLSCVIMNLQGSSTQAYDMCDIAVG
;
A
#
# COMPACT_ATOMS: atom_id res chain seq x y z
N MET A 1 -60.30 70.93 11.30
CA MET A 1 -59.13 71.10 10.43
C MET A 1 -58.00 70.30 11.07
N ALA A 2 -57.27 69.50 10.27
CA ALA A 2 -56.15 68.60 10.62
C ALA A 2 -56.48 67.09 10.79
N THR A 3 -55.53 66.30 10.25
CA THR A 3 -55.23 64.86 10.44
C THR A 3 -56.08 63.77 9.77
N GLN A 4 -56.17 63.78 8.43
CA GLN A 4 -56.46 62.54 7.67
C GLN A 4 -55.53 62.26 6.46
N HIS A 5 -54.68 63.20 6.04
CA HIS A 5 -53.80 63.01 4.87
C HIS A 5 -52.48 62.27 5.15
N SER A 6 -52.09 62.03 6.41
CA SER A 6 -50.72 61.59 6.70
C SER A 6 -50.47 60.07 6.61
N ALA A 7 -51.46 59.22 6.88
CA ALA A 7 -51.26 57.77 6.95
C ALA A 7 -51.26 57.08 5.57
N ALA A 8 -52.14 57.52 4.66
CA ALA A 8 -52.26 56.96 3.32
C ALA A 8 -51.04 57.30 2.43
N ASP A 9 -50.48 58.50 2.57
CA ASP A 9 -49.29 58.92 1.82
C ASP A 9 -48.02 58.20 2.30
N LEU A 10 -47.92 57.92 3.61
CA LEU A 10 -46.82 57.10 4.17
C LEU A 10 -46.91 55.63 3.72
N GLN A 11 -48.11 55.05 3.68
CA GLN A 11 -48.33 53.69 3.14
C GLN A 11 -47.99 53.62 1.65
N SER A 12 -48.45 54.58 0.84
CA SER A 12 -48.14 54.67 -0.59
C SER A 12 -46.63 54.73 -0.84
N SER A 13 -45.92 55.60 -0.12
CA SER A 13 -44.48 55.80 -0.29
C SER A 13 -43.65 54.60 0.20
N LEU A 14 -44.04 53.94 1.29
CA LEU A 14 -43.39 52.70 1.74
C LEU A 14 -43.60 51.56 0.75
N THR A 15 -44.81 51.42 0.21
CA THR A 15 -45.13 50.37 -0.77
C THR A 15 -44.36 50.59 -2.08
N GLN A 16 -44.27 51.83 -2.56
CA GLN A 16 -43.47 52.20 -3.74
C GLN A 16 -41.95 52.03 -3.54
N MET A 17 -41.43 52.19 -2.31
CA MET A 17 -40.01 51.94 -2.00
C MET A 17 -39.66 50.45 -1.81
N LEU A 18 -40.61 49.62 -1.40
CA LEU A 18 -40.41 48.18 -1.14
C LEU A 18 -40.52 47.32 -2.41
N LEU A 19 -41.38 47.71 -3.36
CA LEU A 19 -41.55 47.08 -4.68
C LEU A 19 -40.25 46.92 -5.50
N PRO A 20 -39.40 47.95 -5.67
CA PRO A 20 -38.16 47.82 -6.44
C PRO A 20 -37.10 47.00 -5.71
N LYS A 21 -37.03 47.08 -4.37
CA LYS A 21 -36.07 46.31 -3.55
C LYS A 21 -36.37 44.81 -3.59
N GLY A 22 -37.65 44.41 -3.52
CA GLY A 22 -38.06 43.00 -3.65
C GLY A 22 -37.75 42.40 -5.02
N ARG A 23 -37.92 43.19 -6.09
CA ARG A 23 -37.56 42.77 -7.45
C ARG A 23 -36.05 42.61 -7.64
N ILE A 24 -35.24 43.52 -7.10
CA ILE A 24 -33.77 43.42 -7.15
C ILE A 24 -33.29 42.18 -6.38
N LEU A 25 -33.87 41.89 -5.21
CA LEU A 25 -33.53 40.72 -4.40
C LEU A 25 -33.89 39.39 -5.09
N LEU A 26 -35.04 39.34 -5.77
CA LEU A 26 -35.47 38.16 -6.55
C LEU A 26 -34.57 37.92 -7.76
N VAL A 27 -34.18 38.98 -8.48
CA VAL A 27 -33.29 38.88 -9.63
C VAL A 27 -31.89 38.44 -9.20
N SER A 28 -31.35 38.99 -8.11
CA SER A 28 -30.04 38.60 -7.60
C SER A 28 -30.02 37.16 -7.08
N ALA A 29 -31.05 36.72 -6.35
CA ALA A 29 -31.15 35.32 -5.90
C ALA A 29 -31.25 34.33 -7.07
N SER A 30 -31.99 34.71 -8.13
CA SER A 30 -32.10 33.90 -9.34
C SER A 30 -30.78 33.79 -10.08
N LEU A 31 -30.04 34.90 -10.20
CA LEU A 31 -28.74 34.93 -10.87
C LEU A 31 -27.68 34.12 -10.10
N ILE A 32 -27.66 34.22 -8.76
CA ILE A 32 -26.76 33.41 -7.91
C ILE A 32 -27.08 31.92 -8.06
N SER A 33 -28.37 31.56 -8.09
CA SER A 33 -28.79 30.15 -8.25
C SER A 33 -28.38 29.60 -9.62
N LEU A 34 -28.54 30.39 -10.68
CA LEU A 34 -28.08 30.05 -12.03
C LEU A 34 -26.55 29.89 -12.09
N LEU A 35 -25.81 30.79 -11.45
CA LEU A 35 -24.35 30.74 -11.40
C LEU A 35 -23.86 29.50 -10.62
N ALA A 36 -24.49 29.17 -9.50
CA ALA A 36 -24.20 27.98 -8.71
C ALA A 36 -24.51 26.68 -9.48
N LEU A 37 -25.63 26.65 -10.21
CA LEU A 37 -25.98 25.49 -11.03
C LEU A 37 -25.00 25.33 -12.20
N ALA A 38 -24.59 26.44 -12.82
CA ALA A 38 -23.61 26.45 -13.90
C ALA A 38 -22.23 25.98 -13.41
N THR A 39 -21.77 26.42 -12.23
CA THR A 39 -20.48 25.96 -11.66
C THR A 39 -20.53 24.50 -11.26
N VAL A 40 -21.61 24.01 -10.65
CA VAL A 40 -21.78 22.57 -10.35
C VAL A 40 -21.78 21.73 -11.63
N ARG A 41 -22.53 22.15 -12.66
CA ARG A 41 -22.54 21.49 -13.98
C ARG A 41 -21.14 21.49 -14.61
N PHE A 42 -20.43 22.62 -14.56
CA PHE A 42 -19.08 22.73 -15.10
C PHE A 42 -18.06 21.86 -14.35
N LEU A 43 -18.14 21.81 -13.02
CA LEU A 43 -17.27 20.95 -12.21
C LEU A 43 -17.56 19.46 -12.45
N THR A 44 -18.84 19.08 -12.55
CA THR A 44 -19.23 17.68 -12.79
C THR A 44 -18.94 17.19 -14.21
N THR A 45 -18.89 18.07 -15.21
CA THR A 45 -18.51 17.69 -16.59
C THR A 45 -17.01 17.70 -16.83
N ARG A 46 -16.24 18.53 -16.10
CA ARG A 46 -14.79 18.61 -16.21
C ARG A 46 -14.02 17.65 -15.32
N ILE A 47 -14.64 17.07 -14.30
CA ILE A 47 -14.06 15.93 -13.59
C ILE A 47 -14.40 14.69 -14.43
N PRO A 48 -13.49 14.18 -15.27
CA PRO A 48 -13.75 12.93 -15.96
C PRO A 48 -14.03 11.87 -14.89
N ARG A 49 -15.27 11.35 -14.88
CA ARG A 49 -15.57 10.13 -14.13
C ARG A 49 -14.65 9.08 -14.71
N ARG A 50 -13.67 8.60 -13.93
CA ARG A 50 -12.86 7.46 -14.34
C ARG A 50 -13.84 6.36 -14.75
N PRO A 51 -13.71 5.79 -15.95
CA PRO A 51 -14.57 4.68 -16.34
C PRO A 51 -14.48 3.63 -15.23
N HIS A 52 -15.62 3.13 -14.79
CA HIS A 52 -15.67 2.04 -13.84
C HIS A 52 -15.24 0.78 -14.60
N VAL A 53 -13.93 0.57 -14.69
CA VAL A 53 -13.36 -0.62 -15.31
C VAL A 53 -13.44 -1.74 -14.29
N VAL A 54 -14.30 -2.72 -14.57
CA VAL A 54 -14.30 -3.98 -13.84
C VAL A 54 -13.17 -4.82 -14.42
N VAL A 55 -12.21 -5.19 -13.57
CA VAL A 55 -11.12 -6.08 -13.93
C VAL A 55 -11.25 -7.37 -13.11
N GLU A 56 -10.83 -8.48 -13.71
CA GLU A 56 -10.73 -9.77 -13.05
C GLU A 56 -9.30 -9.94 -12.51
N VAL A 57 -9.19 -10.52 -11.31
CA VAL A 57 -7.89 -10.83 -10.71
C VAL A 57 -7.49 -12.23 -11.17
N GLU A 58 -6.52 -12.31 -12.09
CA GLU A 58 -6.02 -13.60 -12.60
C GLU A 58 -5.04 -14.28 -11.63
N GLY A 59 -4.42 -13.54 -10.72
CA GLY A 59 -3.51 -14.10 -9.75
C GLY A 59 -3.05 -13.10 -8.71
N VAL A 60 -2.78 -13.61 -7.50
CA VAL A 60 -2.21 -12.86 -6.39
C VAL A 60 -0.84 -13.45 -6.10
N TYR A 61 0.17 -12.60 -5.96
CA TYR A 61 1.54 -13.01 -5.70
C TYR A 61 2.10 -12.21 -4.53
N VAL A 62 2.87 -12.89 -3.69
CA VAL A 62 3.64 -12.26 -2.62
C VAL A 62 5.10 -12.66 -2.73
N TYR A 63 5.98 -11.81 -2.21
CA TYR A 63 7.42 -11.99 -2.21
C TYR A 63 7.91 -11.93 -0.76
N PRO A 64 7.76 -13.03 0.02
CA PRO A 64 8.02 -12.99 1.46
C PRO A 64 9.43 -12.51 1.81
N ILE A 65 10.40 -12.85 0.96
CA ILE A 65 11.80 -12.44 1.06
C ILE A 65 12.14 -11.56 -0.15
N LYS A 66 12.52 -10.31 0.11
CA LYS A 66 12.95 -9.36 -0.92
C LYS A 66 14.14 -9.95 -1.69
N GLY A 67 14.01 -9.98 -3.01
CA GLY A 67 15.06 -10.42 -3.92
C GLY A 67 14.92 -11.88 -4.38
N LEU A 68 14.12 -12.70 -3.70
CA LEU A 68 13.84 -14.07 -4.12
C LEU A 68 12.58 -14.15 -4.99
N ARG A 69 12.34 -15.33 -5.59
CA ARG A 69 11.12 -15.58 -6.35
C ARG A 69 9.91 -15.65 -5.41
N GLY A 70 8.85 -14.93 -5.76
CA GLY A 70 7.60 -14.94 -5.01
C GLY A 70 6.78 -16.20 -5.21
N CYS A 71 5.72 -16.33 -4.40
CA CYS A 71 4.76 -17.42 -4.46
C CYS A 71 3.38 -16.89 -4.88
N ALA A 72 2.63 -17.74 -5.59
CA ALA A 72 1.24 -17.48 -5.90
C ALA A 72 0.36 -17.81 -4.70
N LEU A 73 -0.68 -17.03 -4.49
CA LEU A 73 -1.70 -17.25 -3.47
C LEU A 73 -3.08 -17.37 -4.11
N ASP A 74 -3.91 -18.24 -3.55
CA ASP A 74 -5.34 -18.32 -3.92
C ASP A 74 -6.10 -17.09 -3.45
N SER A 75 -5.71 -16.53 -2.30
CA SER A 75 -6.24 -15.29 -1.75
C SER A 75 -5.23 -14.67 -0.78
N GLY A 76 -5.39 -13.37 -0.47
CA GLY A 76 -4.50 -12.69 0.47
C GLY A 76 -5.21 -11.54 1.18
N LEU A 77 -4.85 -11.31 2.44
CA LEU A 77 -5.34 -10.19 3.22
C LEU A 77 -4.59 -8.91 2.83
N VAL A 78 -5.32 -7.89 2.39
CA VAL A 78 -4.76 -6.56 2.10
C VAL A 78 -4.84 -5.69 3.34
N SER A 79 -3.70 -5.14 3.75
CA SER A 79 -3.56 -4.22 4.87
C SER A 79 -3.07 -2.85 4.40
N GLY A 80 -2.99 -1.87 5.31
CA GLY A 80 -2.45 -0.55 5.01
C GLY A 80 -0.98 -0.53 4.57
N VAL A 81 -0.24 -1.63 4.78
CA VAL A 81 1.18 -1.76 4.41
C VAL A 81 1.41 -2.71 3.23
N GLY A 82 0.34 -3.23 2.62
CA GLY A 82 0.40 -4.20 1.52
C GLY A 82 -0.30 -5.52 1.84
N ILE A 83 -0.04 -6.53 1.03
CA ILE A 83 -0.57 -7.88 1.22
C ILE A 83 0.17 -8.53 2.41
N GLN A 84 -0.56 -9.24 3.25
CA GLN A 84 0.01 -9.97 4.38
C GLN A 84 1.15 -10.88 3.91
N PHE A 85 2.23 -10.93 4.69
CA PHE A 85 3.47 -11.68 4.42
C PHE A 85 4.33 -11.17 3.25
N ASP A 86 3.91 -10.13 2.51
CA ASP A 86 4.75 -9.57 1.45
C ASP A 86 5.97 -8.81 2.02
N ARG A 87 7.16 -9.09 1.47
CA ARG A 87 8.44 -8.40 1.71
C ARG A 87 8.79 -8.17 3.18
N ARG A 88 8.56 -9.19 4.02
CA ARG A 88 8.87 -9.13 5.47
C ARG A 88 10.33 -9.40 5.78
N PHE A 89 11.04 -10.06 4.87
CA PHE A 89 12.43 -10.47 5.04
C PHE A 89 13.30 -9.92 3.90
N CYS A 90 14.60 -9.81 4.14
CA CYS A 90 15.58 -9.48 3.12
C CYS A 90 16.93 -10.12 3.44
N LEU A 91 17.67 -10.48 2.40
CA LEU A 91 19.01 -11.03 2.55
C LEU A 91 20.04 -9.91 2.60
N GLN A 92 20.97 -9.99 3.55
CA GLN A 92 22.10 -9.08 3.67
C GLN A 92 23.39 -9.84 3.45
N ARG A 93 24.23 -9.35 2.54
CA ARG A 93 25.64 -9.77 2.47
C ARG A 93 26.41 -9.00 3.52
N VAL A 94 27.06 -9.74 4.41
CA VAL A 94 27.92 -9.18 5.45
C VAL A 94 29.31 -8.95 4.86
N HIS A 95 29.75 -7.70 4.84
CA HIS A 95 31.13 -7.34 4.51
C HIS A 95 31.88 -7.16 5.82
N ARG A 96 32.99 -7.89 6.00
CA ARG A 96 33.80 -7.84 7.21
C ARG A 96 35.15 -7.19 6.92
N ASN A 97 35.67 -6.48 7.92
CA ASN A 97 37.04 -5.97 7.89
C ASN A 97 38.02 -7.17 7.86
N PRO A 98 38.98 -7.23 6.93
CA PRO A 98 39.89 -8.37 6.79
C PRO A 98 40.84 -8.54 7.97
N ASP A 99 41.17 -7.46 8.68
CA ASP A 99 42.13 -7.46 9.79
C ASP A 99 41.45 -7.73 11.14
N THR A 100 40.25 -7.17 11.36
CA THR A 100 39.53 -7.27 12.66
C THR A 100 38.37 -8.27 12.66
N ASN A 101 37.93 -8.75 11.49
CA ASN A 101 36.75 -9.59 11.28
C ASN A 101 35.41 -8.95 11.75
N GLU A 102 35.43 -7.67 12.13
CA GLU A 102 34.24 -6.91 12.49
C GLU A 102 33.38 -6.62 11.26
N ILE A 103 32.07 -6.44 11.45
CA ILE A 103 31.15 -6.08 10.37
C ILE A 103 31.44 -4.63 9.94
N ASP A 104 31.90 -4.45 8.71
CA ASP A 104 32.16 -3.15 8.09
C ASP A 104 30.88 -2.57 7.47
N ARG A 105 30.15 -3.39 6.69
CA ARG A 105 28.83 -3.01 6.17
C ARG A 105 27.91 -4.20 5.91
N LEU A 106 26.61 -3.90 5.87
CA LEU A 106 25.58 -4.79 5.35
C LEU A 106 25.14 -4.30 3.96
N GLU A 107 25.12 -5.20 2.99
CA GLU A 107 24.67 -4.92 1.62
C GLU A 107 23.41 -5.75 1.34
N THR A 108 22.29 -5.11 1.04
CA THR A 108 21.07 -5.84 0.67
C THR A 108 21.26 -6.56 -0.66
N VAL A 109 21.13 -7.89 -0.65
CA VAL A 109 21.25 -8.70 -1.86
C VAL A 109 19.95 -8.61 -2.65
N MET A 110 20.04 -8.28 -3.94
CA MET A 110 18.88 -8.09 -4.80
C MET A 110 19.04 -8.79 -6.14
N LEU A 111 17.90 -9.20 -6.70
CA LEU A 111 17.81 -9.86 -8.00
C LEU A 111 18.56 -9.12 -9.11
N MET A 112 18.50 -7.79 -9.11
CA MET A 112 19.08 -6.93 -10.14
C MET A 112 20.61 -7.08 -10.25
N TYR A 113 21.27 -7.51 -9.18
CA TYR A 113 22.72 -7.71 -9.13
C TYR A 113 23.12 -9.18 -9.00
N ASN A 114 22.18 -10.06 -8.64
CA ASN A 114 22.41 -11.48 -8.47
C ASN A 114 21.23 -12.28 -9.00
N PHE A 115 21.31 -12.67 -10.28
CA PHE A 115 20.22 -13.41 -10.95
C PHE A 115 20.01 -14.80 -10.39
N TYR A 116 21.01 -15.43 -9.74
CA TYR A 116 20.84 -16.74 -9.11
C TYR A 116 19.76 -16.74 -8.03
N LEU A 117 19.40 -15.57 -7.49
CA LEU A 117 18.28 -15.45 -6.54
C LEU A 117 16.93 -15.87 -7.14
N VAL A 118 16.75 -15.88 -8.47
CA VAL A 118 15.52 -16.41 -9.10
C VAL A 118 15.33 -17.91 -8.90
N LEU A 119 16.43 -18.62 -8.61
CA LEU A 119 16.44 -20.07 -8.41
C LEU A 119 16.00 -20.45 -7.01
N PHE A 120 15.78 -19.48 -6.11
CA PHE A 120 15.22 -19.76 -4.79
C PHE A 120 13.71 -19.53 -4.85
N HIS A 121 12.97 -20.64 -4.88
CA HIS A 121 11.52 -20.65 -4.79
C HIS A 121 11.08 -20.48 -3.34
N THR A 122 10.03 -19.69 -3.13
CA THR A 122 9.39 -19.54 -1.82
C THR A 122 7.99 -20.12 -1.88
N ILE A 123 7.53 -20.70 -0.78
CA ILE A 123 6.12 -21.04 -0.54
C ILE A 123 5.74 -20.61 0.88
N LEU A 124 4.45 -20.38 1.08
CA LEU A 124 3.86 -20.12 2.39
C LEU A 124 3.02 -21.33 2.78
N GLU A 125 3.30 -21.89 3.96
CA GLU A 125 2.61 -23.07 4.47
C GLU A 125 2.26 -22.91 5.93
N SER A 126 1.09 -23.39 6.31
CA SER A 126 0.64 -23.46 7.70
C SER A 126 0.19 -24.90 8.00
N PRO A 127 0.74 -25.55 9.03
CA PRO A 127 0.27 -26.86 9.47
C PRO A 127 -1.22 -26.89 9.83
N SER A 128 -1.75 -25.80 10.38
CA SER A 128 -3.15 -25.68 10.79
C SER A 128 -4.06 -24.97 9.77
N ASN A 129 -3.51 -24.50 8.65
CA ASN A 129 -4.13 -23.55 7.71
C ASN A 129 -4.54 -22.21 8.37
N ASP A 130 -3.84 -21.81 9.44
CA ASP A 130 -4.00 -20.52 10.10
C ASP A 130 -2.84 -19.56 9.74
N ALA A 131 -3.09 -18.25 9.78
CA ALA A 131 -2.06 -17.25 9.54
C ALA A 131 -1.04 -17.15 10.69
N SER A 132 -1.41 -17.59 11.89
CA SER A 132 -0.63 -17.47 13.13
C SER A 132 0.57 -18.43 13.19
N ASP A 133 0.49 -19.59 12.54
CA ASP A 133 1.56 -20.58 12.40
C ASP A 133 2.05 -20.68 10.95
N MET A 134 1.94 -19.59 10.19
CA MET A 134 2.44 -19.49 8.83
C MET A 134 3.97 -19.55 8.81
N HIS A 135 4.52 -20.39 7.95
CA HIS A 135 5.95 -20.54 7.71
C HIS A 135 6.31 -20.16 6.28
N ILE A 136 7.52 -19.63 6.11
CA ILE A 136 8.16 -19.45 4.82
C ILE A 136 9.09 -20.64 4.60
N VAL A 137 8.90 -21.33 3.49
CA VAL A 137 9.80 -22.39 3.03
C VAL A 137 10.56 -21.86 1.82
N VAL A 138 11.88 -21.97 1.83
CA VAL A 138 12.75 -21.59 0.72
C VAL A 138 13.44 -22.83 0.17
N THR A 139 13.36 -23.04 -1.13
CA THR A 139 13.98 -24.16 -1.85
C THR A 139 14.81 -23.66 -3.02
N TYR A 140 16.04 -24.16 -3.17
CA TYR A 140 16.87 -23.89 -4.34
C TYR A 140 16.49 -24.83 -5.50
N THR A 141 16.35 -24.29 -6.71
CA THR A 141 15.87 -24.98 -7.92
C THR A 141 16.81 -24.76 -9.10
N GLY A 142 18.13 -24.64 -8.86
CA GLY A 142 19.14 -24.51 -9.91
C GLY A 142 19.36 -25.79 -10.70
N ASP A 143 20.43 -25.86 -11.50
CA ASP A 143 20.70 -26.92 -12.49
C ASP A 143 20.74 -28.37 -11.93
N GLU A 144 20.73 -28.53 -10.60
CA GLU A 144 20.54 -29.82 -9.92
C GLU A 144 19.07 -30.28 -9.84
N GLN A 145 18.09 -29.44 -10.21
CA GLN A 145 16.64 -29.71 -10.10
C GLN A 145 15.84 -29.09 -11.28
N THR A 146 15.79 -29.77 -12.44
CA THR A 146 15.17 -29.24 -13.69
C THR A 146 13.64 -29.18 -13.68
N ALA A 147 12.98 -29.81 -12.70
CA ALA A 147 11.55 -29.74 -12.49
C ALA A 147 11.25 -29.83 -10.98
N PRO A 148 11.15 -28.71 -10.25
CA PRO A 148 10.57 -28.76 -8.93
C PRO A 148 9.08 -29.05 -9.14
N GLU A 149 8.69 -30.33 -9.11
CA GLU A 149 7.31 -30.71 -8.81
C GLU A 149 6.88 -30.02 -7.51
N LYS A 150 5.59 -30.06 -7.15
CA LYS A 150 5.20 -29.75 -5.77
C LYS A 150 5.86 -30.80 -4.87
N LEU A 151 7.09 -30.53 -4.49
CA LEU A 151 8.02 -31.46 -3.88
C LEU A 151 7.51 -31.68 -2.45
N SER A 152 7.16 -32.92 -2.10
CA SER A 152 6.74 -33.33 -0.74
C SER A 152 7.87 -33.24 0.29
N TRP A 153 8.84 -32.36 0.07
CA TRP A 153 10.14 -32.23 0.73
C TRP A 153 10.15 -31.17 1.84
N VAL A 154 8.98 -30.66 2.21
CA VAL A 154 8.77 -29.73 3.33
C VAL A 154 9.40 -30.31 4.59
N GLY A 155 10.45 -29.68 5.10
CA GLY A 155 11.19 -30.12 6.30
C GLY A 155 12.41 -31.01 6.02
N SER A 156 12.92 -31.04 4.80
CA SER A 156 14.20 -31.70 4.47
C SER A 156 15.42 -30.83 4.79
N GLU A 157 16.61 -31.45 4.85
CA GLU A 157 17.89 -30.76 5.08
C GLU A 157 18.28 -29.76 3.97
N HIS A 158 17.57 -29.79 2.83
CA HIS A 158 17.82 -28.92 1.67
C HIS A 158 16.91 -27.69 1.63
N GLN A 159 16.14 -27.43 2.70
CA GLN A 159 15.22 -26.30 2.78
C GLN A 159 15.52 -25.42 3.97
N LEU A 160 15.27 -24.13 3.77
CA LEU A 160 15.22 -23.18 4.87
C LEU A 160 13.75 -22.98 5.25
N LEU A 161 13.44 -23.24 6.52
CA LEU A 161 12.12 -23.05 7.11
C LEU A 161 12.25 -22.02 8.23
N PHE A 162 11.43 -20.98 8.19
CA PHE A 162 11.34 -20.03 9.30
C PHE A 162 9.92 -19.43 9.40
N PRO A 163 9.51 -18.99 10.60
CA PRO A 163 8.17 -18.46 10.79
C PRO A 163 7.98 -17.17 10.00
N ALA A 164 6.82 -17.02 9.35
CA ALA A 164 6.47 -15.82 8.60
C ALA A 164 6.16 -14.62 9.52
N GLN A 165 5.82 -14.91 10.78
CA GLN A 165 5.65 -13.94 11.85
C GLN A 165 6.73 -14.15 12.90
N VAL A 166 7.49 -13.11 13.18
CA VAL A 166 8.64 -13.16 14.08
C VAL A 166 8.35 -12.32 15.31
N ASN A 167 8.64 -12.85 16.50
CA ASN A 167 8.79 -12.01 17.69
C ASN A 167 10.19 -11.37 17.67
N CYS A 168 10.24 -10.04 17.60
CA CYS A 168 11.49 -9.30 17.52
C CYS A 168 12.05 -8.85 18.88
N GLU A 169 11.38 -9.16 20.00
CA GLU A 169 11.76 -8.67 21.35
C GLU A 169 13.21 -9.04 21.73
N ASP A 170 13.67 -10.23 21.35
CA ASP A 170 15.00 -10.76 21.68
C ASP A 170 16.02 -10.63 20.54
N LEU A 171 15.66 -9.93 19.45
CA LEU A 171 16.51 -9.82 18.27
C LEU A 171 17.31 -8.52 18.25
N SER A 172 18.55 -8.62 17.75
CA SER A 172 19.41 -7.46 17.56
C SER A 172 18.84 -6.54 16.49
N CYS A 173 18.47 -5.33 16.89
CA CYS A 173 18.02 -4.29 15.99
C CYS A 173 19.21 -3.71 15.21
N VAL A 174 19.07 -3.62 13.89
CA VAL A 174 20.07 -3.06 12.97
C VAL A 174 19.43 -1.96 12.11
N ILE A 175 20.16 -0.87 11.89
CA ILE A 175 19.77 0.15 10.93
C ILE A 175 20.45 -0.16 9.60
N MET A 176 19.65 -0.35 8.56
CA MET A 176 20.13 -0.68 7.22
C MET A 176 19.65 0.34 6.19
N ASN A 177 20.38 0.43 5.08
CA ASN A 177 19.99 1.22 3.93
C ASN A 177 19.32 0.34 2.88
N LEU A 178 18.00 0.46 2.77
CA LEU A 178 17.21 -0.20 1.74
C LEU A 178 16.99 0.75 0.56
N GLN A 179 17.87 0.70 -0.44
CA GLN A 179 17.74 1.48 -1.69
C GLN A 179 17.63 3.00 -1.47
N GLY A 180 18.44 3.56 -0.57
CA GLY A 180 18.44 4.97 -0.20
C GLY A 180 17.56 5.29 1.02
N SER A 181 16.76 4.33 1.51
CA SER A 181 15.91 4.50 2.68
C SER A 181 16.54 3.90 3.93
N SER A 182 16.79 4.73 4.94
CA SER A 182 17.17 4.25 6.27
C SER A 182 16.00 3.47 6.89
N THR A 183 16.23 2.20 7.22
CA THR A 183 15.20 1.25 7.64
C THR A 183 15.69 0.45 8.83
N GLN A 184 14.83 0.32 9.85
CA GLN A 184 15.07 -0.56 10.97
C GLN A 184 14.74 -2.01 10.58
N ALA A 185 15.64 -2.92 10.90
CA ALA A 185 15.42 -4.35 10.75
C ALA A 185 15.98 -5.10 11.96
N TYR A 186 15.76 -6.41 11.99
CA TYR A 186 16.21 -7.29 13.05
C TYR A 186 17.05 -8.39 12.44
N ASP A 187 18.21 -8.65 13.04
CA ASP A 187 19.05 -9.78 12.68
C ASP A 187 18.37 -11.08 13.12
N MET A 188 18.15 -11.99 12.16
CA MET A 188 17.36 -13.21 12.35
C MET A 188 18.24 -14.44 12.49
N CYS A 189 19.28 -14.55 11.66
CA CYS A 189 20.22 -15.66 11.61
C CYS A 189 21.29 -15.42 10.54
N ASP A 190 22.43 -16.06 10.73
CA ASP A 190 23.41 -16.26 9.66
C ASP A 190 23.00 -17.46 8.81
N ILE A 191 22.98 -17.27 7.48
CA ILE A 191 22.76 -18.35 6.51
C ILE A 191 24.05 -18.53 5.73
N ALA A 192 24.73 -19.66 5.93
CA ALA A 192 25.88 -20.02 5.11
C ALA A 192 25.37 -20.50 3.74
N VAL A 193 25.73 -19.78 2.69
CA VAL A 193 25.53 -20.22 1.30
C VAL A 193 26.91 -20.67 0.82
N GLY A 194 27.08 -21.99 0.67
CA GLY A 194 28.33 -22.63 0.22
C GLY A 194 28.60 -22.41 -1.26
#